data_AF-A0A5B0G0S8-F1
#
_entry.id   AF-A0A5B0G0S8-F1
#
_cell.length_a   1.000
_cell.length_b   1.000
_cell.length_c   1.000
_cell.angle_alpha   90.00
_cell.angle_beta   90.00
_cell.angle_gamma   90.00
#
_symmetry.space_group_name_H-M   'P 1'
#
loop_
_entity.id
_entity.type
_entity.pdbx_description
1 polymer ?
#
loop_
_entity_poly.entity_id
_entity_poly.type
_entity_poly.pdbx_seq_one_letter_code
_entity_poly.pdbx_strand_id
1 'polypeptide(L)'
;DGQWIPPDKFIPLAERHHRIRKLTNRMLDLLVADAQEIPRDLARAMYFSVNLSAEDLAARAIAQRVADVRQACGVDGVMVEATEGVL
;
A
#
# COMPACT_ATOMS: atom_id res chain seq x y z
N ASP A 1 -7.82 12.61 -19.96
CA ASP A 1 -7.87 14.10 -19.98
C ASP A 1 -6.98 14.74 -18.91
N GLY A 2 -6.18 13.96 -18.16
CA GLY A 2 -5.27 14.50 -17.12
C GLY A 2 -5.96 14.80 -15.80
N GLN A 3 -7.24 14.46 -15.64
CA GLN A 3 -7.97 14.67 -14.40
C GLN A 3 -7.57 13.64 -13.34
N TRP A 4 -7.45 14.11 -12.10
CA TRP A 4 -7.23 13.24 -10.96
C TRP A 4 -8.49 12.44 -10.63
N ILE A 5 -8.35 11.13 -10.49
CA ILE A 5 -9.45 10.21 -10.15
C ILE A 5 -9.27 9.78 -8.69
N PRO A 6 -10.24 10.05 -7.80
CA PRO A 6 -10.15 9.60 -6.42
C PRO A 6 -10.19 8.06 -6.31
N PRO A 7 -9.52 7.48 -5.30
CA PRO A 7 -9.50 6.03 -5.03
C PRO A 7 -10.87 5.35 -5.09
N ASP A 8 -11.87 5.93 -4.44
CA ASP A 8 -13.23 5.36 -4.34
C ASP A 8 -13.90 5.12 -5.70
N LYS A 9 -13.45 5.80 -6.76
CA LYS A 9 -13.97 5.60 -8.12
C LYS A 9 -13.29 4.45 -8.86
N PHE A 10 -12.03 4.15 -8.56
CA PHE A 10 -11.26 3.15 -9.31
C PHE A 10 -10.94 1.88 -8.52
N ILE A 11 -10.90 1.91 -7.19
CA ILE A 11 -10.65 0.74 -6.35
C ILE A 11 -11.72 -0.34 -6.58
N PRO A 12 -13.04 -0.05 -6.53
CA PRO A 12 -14.06 -1.09 -6.75
C PRO A 12 -13.96 -1.72 -8.16
N LEU A 13 -13.60 -0.93 -9.16
CA LEU A 13 -13.36 -1.44 -10.52
C LEU A 13 -12.12 -2.34 -10.57
N ALA A 14 -11.03 -1.93 -9.90
CA ALA A 14 -9.82 -2.73 -9.83
C ALA A 14 -10.05 -4.05 -9.09
N GLU A 15 -10.84 -4.07 -8.02
CA GLU A 15 -11.23 -5.28 -7.29
C GLU A 15 -12.09 -6.19 -8.19
N ARG A 16 -13.16 -5.66 -8.79
CA ARG A 16 -14.04 -6.41 -9.71
C ARG A 16 -13.28 -7.05 -10.87
N HIS A 17 -12.19 -6.44 -11.31
CA HIS A 17 -11.37 -6.92 -12.42
C HIS A 17 -10.06 -7.60 -11.97
N HIS A 18 -9.90 -7.92 -10.68
CA HIS A 18 -8.71 -8.57 -10.11
C HIS A 18 -7.39 -7.87 -10.49
N ARG A 19 -7.45 -6.54 -10.51
CA ARG A 19 -6.33 -5.63 -10.76
C ARG A 19 -5.84 -4.95 -9.49
N ILE A 20 -6.59 -5.01 -8.39
CA ILE A 20 -6.26 -4.31 -7.15
C ILE A 20 -4.85 -4.66 -6.66
N ARG A 21 -4.47 -5.93 -6.68
CA ARG A 21 -3.12 -6.38 -6.31
C ARG A 21 -2.00 -5.75 -7.14
N LYS A 22 -2.24 -5.49 -8.42
CA LYS A 22 -1.24 -4.80 -9.26
C LYS A 22 -1.09 -3.33 -8.84
N LEU A 23 -2.20 -2.67 -8.51
CA LEU A 23 -2.19 -1.30 -8.01
C LEU A 23 -1.52 -1.22 -6.64
N THR A 24 -1.87 -2.11 -5.71
CA THR A 24 -1.25 -2.21 -4.38
C THR A 24 0.26 -2.35 -4.49
N ASN A 25 0.76 -3.28 -5.33
CA ASN A 25 2.20 -3.47 -5.50
C ASN A 25 2.89 -2.21 -6.04
N ARG A 26 2.28 -1.53 -7.01
CA ARG A 26 2.81 -0.29 -7.57
C ARG A 26 2.81 0.85 -6.54
N MET A 27 1.75 0.96 -5.74
CA MET A 27 1.66 1.94 -4.67
C MET A 27 2.76 1.70 -3.63
N LEU A 28 3.01 0.45 -3.24
CA LEU A 28 4.10 0.11 -2.32
C LEU A 28 5.49 0.44 -2.90
N ASP A 29 5.71 0.25 -4.21
CA ASP A 29 6.95 0.69 -4.86
C ASP A 29 7.13 2.21 -4.79
N LEU A 30 6.05 2.96 -5.02
CA LEU A 30 6.07 4.43 -4.93
C LEU A 30 6.31 4.89 -3.50
N LEU A 31 5.66 4.26 -2.51
CA LEU A 31 5.87 4.54 -1.09
C LEU A 31 7.35 4.37 -0.70
N VAL A 32 8.01 3.32 -1.18
CA VAL A 32 9.45 3.09 -0.92
C VAL A 32 10.30 4.20 -1.54
N ALA A 33 9.98 4.64 -2.76
CA ALA A 33 10.69 5.71 -3.44
C ALA A 33 10.52 7.04 -2.70
N ASP A 34 9.29 7.41 -2.35
CA ASP A 34 8.96 8.66 -1.65
C ASP A 34 9.58 8.67 -0.25
N ALA A 35 9.64 7.51 0.43
CA ALA A 35 10.25 7.39 1.75
C ALA A 35 11.76 7.71 1.77
N GLN A 36 12.46 7.60 0.63
CA GLN A 36 13.89 7.96 0.56
C GLN A 36 14.13 9.47 0.75
N GLU A 37 13.10 10.29 0.58
CA GLU A 37 13.18 11.75 0.77
C GLU A 37 13.03 12.14 2.25
N ILE A 38 12.60 11.20 3.12
CA ILE A 38 12.40 11.45 4.54
C ILE A 38 13.73 11.27 5.30
N PRO A 39 14.13 12.23 6.15
CA PRO A 39 15.31 12.09 7.00
C PRO A 39 15.23 10.82 7.86
N ARG A 40 16.30 10.02 7.89
CA ARG A 40 16.30 8.69 8.53
C ARG A 40 15.89 8.70 10.00
N ASP A 41 16.32 9.71 10.76
CA ASP A 41 15.98 9.79 12.19
C ASP A 41 14.50 10.10 12.41
N LEU A 42 13.86 10.80 11.48
CA LEU A 42 12.41 11.01 11.48
C LEU A 42 11.69 9.74 11.06
N ALA A 43 12.11 9.10 9.96
CA ALA A 43 11.50 7.87 9.46
C ALA A 43 11.43 6.78 10.54
N ARG A 44 12.49 6.62 11.33
CA ARG A 44 12.56 5.67 12.46
C ARG A 44 11.52 5.90 13.56
N ALA A 45 10.95 7.08 13.65
CA ALA A 45 9.89 7.42 14.61
C ALA A 45 8.49 7.42 13.97
N MET A 46 8.37 6.98 12.71
CA MET A 46 7.12 6.95 11.96
C MET A 46 6.62 5.53 11.72
N TYR A 47 5.32 5.44 11.49
CA TYR A 47 4.65 4.29 10.90
C TYR A 47 3.90 4.73 9.65
N PHE A 48 3.93 3.90 8.61
CA PHE A 48 3.12 4.12 7.41
C PHE A 48 1.87 3.27 7.47
N SER A 49 0.71 3.89 7.25
CA SER A 49 -0.54 3.15 7.10
C SER A 49 -0.82 2.87 5.63
N VAL A 50 -1.13 1.62 5.31
CA VAL A 50 -1.50 1.19 3.97
C VAL A 50 -2.82 0.44 4.01
N ASN A 51 -3.72 0.82 3.11
CA ASN A 51 -4.98 0.12 2.91
C ASN A 51 -4.75 -1.09 1.99
N LEU A 52 -5.19 -2.27 2.41
CA LEU A 52 -5.12 -3.51 1.64
C LEU A 52 -6.52 -4.08 1.43
N SER A 53 -6.78 -4.54 0.21
CA SER A 53 -8.01 -5.23 -0.14
C SER A 53 -8.07 -6.64 0.46
N ALA A 54 -9.26 -7.23 0.51
CA ALA A 54 -9.42 -8.63 0.91
C ALA A 54 -8.62 -9.59 0.00
N GLU A 55 -8.51 -9.29 -1.30
CA GLU A 55 -7.70 -10.07 -2.25
C GLU A 55 -6.21 -10.01 -1.89
N ASP A 56 -5.71 -8.84 -1.50
CA ASP A 56 -4.31 -8.68 -1.05
C ASP A 56 -4.06 -9.46 0.25
N LEU A 57 -4.95 -9.35 1.23
CA LEU A 57 -4.83 -10.04 2.52
C LEU A 57 -4.88 -11.57 2.38
N ALA A 58 -5.62 -12.10 1.40
CA ALA A 58 -5.65 -13.53 1.12
C ALA A 58 -4.36 -14.06 0.47
N ALA A 59 -3.54 -13.17 -0.12
CA ALA A 59 -2.31 -13.56 -0.77
C ALA A 59 -1.18 -13.80 0.24
N ARG A 60 -0.68 -15.04 0.35
CA ARG A 60 0.43 -15.38 1.27
C ARG A 60 1.69 -14.50 1.11
N ALA A 61 1.90 -13.95 -0.08
CA ALA A 61 3.06 -13.10 -0.39
C ALA A 61 2.96 -11.68 0.22
N ILE A 62 1.76 -11.22 0.62
CA ILE A 62 1.57 -9.84 1.05
C ILE A 62 2.31 -9.50 2.35
N ALA A 63 2.36 -10.44 3.30
CA ALA A 63 3.03 -10.25 4.57
C ALA A 63 4.55 -10.02 4.38
N GLN A 64 5.18 -10.84 3.52
CA GLN A 64 6.59 -10.65 3.19
C GLN A 64 6.79 -9.31 2.47
N ARG A 65 5.90 -8.97 1.54
CA ARG A 65 5.98 -7.71 0.80
C ARG A 65 5.90 -6.49 1.72
N VAL A 66 5.02 -6.51 2.72
CA VAL A 66 4.91 -5.43 3.72
C VAL A 66 6.18 -5.34 4.58
N ALA A 67 6.76 -6.49 4.97
CA ALA A 67 8.02 -6.52 5.72
C ALA A 67 9.18 -5.91 4.90
N ASP A 68 9.26 -6.24 3.60
CA ASP A 68 10.27 -5.70 2.69
C ASP A 68 10.12 -4.18 2.56
N VAL A 69 8.89 -3.68 2.43
CA VAL A 69 8.58 -2.23 2.37
C VAL A 69 8.98 -1.54 3.66
N ARG A 70 8.61 -2.07 4.82
CA ARG A 70 9.02 -1.53 6.12
C ARG A 70 10.54 -1.36 6.20
N GLN A 71 11.27 -2.41 5.82
CA GLN A 71 12.74 -2.40 5.84
C GLN A 71 13.30 -1.36 4.86
N ALA A 72 12.76 -1.28 3.65
CA ALA A 72 13.23 -0.36 2.62
C ALA A 72 12.95 1.12 2.95
N CYS A 73 11.81 1.39 3.59
CA CYS A 73 11.44 2.73 4.07
C CYS A 73 12.20 3.14 5.33
N GLY A 74 12.75 2.19 6.11
CA GLY A 74 13.45 2.48 7.36
C GLY A 74 12.53 3.01 8.48
N VAL A 75 11.24 2.68 8.41
CA VAL A 75 10.21 3.09 9.37
C VAL A 75 10.08 2.10 10.52
N ASP A 76 9.51 2.55 11.65
CA ASP A 76 9.28 1.69 12.81
C ASP A 76 8.35 0.52 12.45
N GLY A 77 7.28 0.83 11.70
CA GLY A 77 6.30 -0.15 11.26
C GLY A 77 5.51 0.27 10.04
N VAL A 78 4.81 -0.72 9.47
CA VAL A 78 3.76 -0.51 8.48
C VAL A 78 2.46 -1.04 9.07
N MET A 79 1.50 -0.15 9.28
CA MET A 79 0.15 -0.50 9.72
C MET A 79 -0.68 -0.91 8.51
N VAL A 80 -1.32 -2.07 8.60
CA VAL A 80 -2.20 -2.57 7.55
C VAL A 80 -3.65 -2.30 7.97
N GLU A 81 -4.33 -1.49 7.18
CA GLU A 81 -5.76 -1.26 7.29
C GLU A 81 -6.48 -2.22 6.34
N ALA A 82 -7.34 -3.06 6.90
CA ALA A 82 -8.22 -3.92 6.13
C ALA A 82 -9.50 -3.15 5.84
N THR A 83 -9.80 -2.92 4.56
CA THR A 83 -11.11 -2.39 4.16
C THR A 83 -12.10 -3.55 4.09
N GLU A 84 -13.22 -3.47 4.82
CA GLU A 84 -14.38 -4.31 4.51
C GLU A 84 -14.83 -4.00 3.09
N GLY A 85 -14.62 -4.94 2.17
CA GLY A 85 -15.11 -4.82 0.81
C GLY A 85 -16.64 -4.79 0.82
N VAL A 86 -17.23 -3.94 -0.02
CA VAL A 86 -18.67 -4.02 -0.31
C VAL A 86 -18.93 -5.38 -0.97
N LEU A 87 -19.49 -6.32 -0.21
CA LEU A 87 -19.97 -7.62 -0.69
C LEU A 87 -21.11 -7.44 -1.70
#